data_AF-A0A1R3KHX4-F1
#
_entry.id   AF-A0A1R3KHX4-F1
#
_cell.length_a   1.000
_cell.length_b   1.000
_cell.length_c   1.000
_cell.angle_alpha   90.00
_cell.angle_beta   90.00
_cell.angle_gamma   90.00
#
_symmetry.space_group_name_H-M   'P 1'
#
loop_
_entity.id
_entity.type
_entity.pdbx_description
1 polymer ?
#
loop_
_entity_poly.entity_id
_entity_poly.type
_entity_poly.pdbx_seq_one_letter_code
_entity_poly.pdbx_strand_id
1 'polypeptide(L)'
;MAVELCRDRLGVRPCDMRRRVSECQALFPCIDFSMMDGEDDSMWNPDVREPEEEISARMSQFMKWLWTRPEQEIAIVSHGIILQHILYVLRLSHLEPHDRSALCQRFGNCELRSVVIVDKR
;
A
#
# COMPACT_ATOMS: atom_id res chain seq x y z
N MET A 1 7.70 4.80 -8.93
CA MET A 1 8.42 4.82 -7.64
C MET A 1 8.00 3.61 -6.83
N ALA A 2 8.95 2.91 -6.22
CA ALA A 2 8.71 1.81 -5.29
C ALA A 2 8.81 2.33 -3.85
N VAL A 3 7.88 1.91 -2.98
CA VAL A 3 7.82 2.29 -1.58
C VAL A 3 7.41 1.07 -0.77
N GLU A 4 8.07 0.84 0.36
CA GLU A 4 7.84 -0.34 1.21
C GLU A 4 6.44 -0.35 1.85
N LEU A 5 5.91 0.84 2.17
CA LEU A 5 4.65 1.01 2.90
C LEU A 5 3.42 0.38 2.23
N CYS A 6 3.40 0.23 0.90
CA CYS A 6 2.27 -0.34 0.16
C CYS A 6 2.49 -1.79 -0.32
N ARG A 7 3.44 -2.53 0.25
CA ARG A 7 3.60 -3.97 0.02
C ARG A 7 2.42 -4.78 0.55
N ASP A 8 2.24 -6.01 0.04
CA ASP A 8 1.28 -6.98 0.60
C ASP A 8 1.52 -7.22 2.09
N ARG A 9 0.61 -7.94 2.73
CA ARG A 9 0.77 -8.37 4.11
C ARG A 9 2.07 -9.18 4.25
N LEU A 10 2.87 -8.86 5.25
CA LEU A 10 4.26 -9.32 5.39
C LEU A 10 4.42 -10.55 6.31
N GLY A 11 5.52 -11.27 6.10
CA GLY A 11 6.00 -12.35 6.97
C GLY A 11 5.42 -13.74 6.72
N VAL A 12 6.09 -14.76 7.27
CA VAL A 12 5.87 -16.21 7.12
C VAL A 12 6.02 -16.75 5.70
N ARG A 13 5.36 -16.14 4.71
CA ARG A 13 5.35 -16.65 3.34
C ARG A 13 6.56 -16.12 2.59
N PRO A 14 7.38 -16.99 1.97
CA PRO A 14 8.54 -16.55 1.20
C PRO A 14 8.19 -15.63 0.02
N CYS A 15 6.99 -15.74 -0.55
CA CYS A 15 6.53 -14.85 -1.62
C CYS A 15 6.32 -13.40 -1.17
N ASP A 16 6.20 -13.17 0.13
CA ASP A 16 6.02 -11.83 0.70
C ASP A 16 7.37 -11.16 0.95
N MET A 17 8.49 -11.91 0.86
CA MET A 17 9.85 -11.39 0.93
C MET A 17 10.25 -10.82 -0.43
N ARG A 18 10.66 -9.57 -0.47
CA ARG A 18 11.17 -8.97 -1.71
C ARG A 18 12.59 -9.44 -1.99
N ARG A 19 12.98 -9.37 -3.27
CA ARG A 19 14.38 -9.50 -3.66
C ARG A 19 15.18 -8.29 -3.21
N ARG A 20 16.50 -8.39 -3.38
CA ARG A 20 17.41 -7.28 -3.13
C ARG A 20 17.07 -6.09 -4.03
N VAL A 21 17.27 -4.88 -3.54
CA VAL A 21 16.94 -3.67 -4.30
C VAL A 21 17.74 -3.60 -5.60
N SER A 22 19.03 -3.92 -5.56
CA SER A 22 19.88 -3.94 -6.77
C SER A 22 19.36 -4.89 -7.85
N GLU A 23 18.84 -6.07 -7.49
CA GLU A 23 18.23 -7.01 -8.43
C GLU A 23 16.96 -6.45 -9.05
N CYS A 24 16.10 -5.84 -8.24
CA CYS A 24 14.87 -5.20 -8.71
C CYS A 24 15.17 -4.01 -9.63
N GLN A 25 16.16 -3.18 -9.30
CA GLN A 25 16.61 -2.06 -10.13
C GLN A 25 17.13 -2.53 -11.49
N ALA A 26 17.90 -3.63 -11.52
CA ALA A 26 18.40 -4.20 -12.77
C ALA A 26 17.26 -4.72 -13.67
N LEU A 27 16.22 -5.30 -13.08
CA LEU A 27 15.05 -5.80 -13.82
C LEU A 27 14.08 -4.69 -14.25
N PHE A 28 13.99 -3.62 -13.47
CA PHE A 28 13.02 -2.53 -13.66
C PHE A 28 13.71 -1.16 -13.63
N PRO A 29 14.57 -0.84 -14.61
CA PRO A 29 15.40 0.36 -14.59
C PRO A 29 14.60 1.67 -14.70
N CYS A 30 13.32 1.60 -15.09
CA CYS A 30 12.42 2.75 -15.15
C CYS A 30 11.73 3.07 -13.82
N ILE A 31 11.86 2.22 -12.81
CA ILE A 31 11.27 2.42 -11.49
C ILE A 31 12.29 3.10 -10.58
N ASP A 32 11.87 4.20 -9.97
CA ASP A 32 12.63 4.85 -8.90
C ASP A 32 12.53 4.03 -7.60
N PHE A 33 13.69 3.58 -7.10
CA PHE A 33 13.85 2.82 -5.84
C PHE A 33 14.56 3.65 -4.76
N SER A 34 14.70 4.98 -4.91
CA SER A 34 15.41 5.82 -3.94
C SER A 34 14.77 5.85 -2.54
N MET A 35 13.54 5.37 -2.43
CA MET A 35 12.74 5.32 -1.19
C MET A 35 12.72 3.95 -0.52
N MET A 36 13.52 2.99 -0.98
CA MET A 36 13.64 1.68 -0.34
C MET A 36 14.52 1.76 0.92
N ASP A 37 14.14 1.07 1.99
CA ASP A 37 14.77 1.20 3.31
C ASP A 37 16.14 0.48 3.44
N GLY A 38 16.56 -0.28 2.43
CA GLY A 38 17.83 -0.99 2.43
C GLY A 38 17.95 -2.03 1.31
N GLU A 39 19.15 -2.59 1.10
CA GLU A 39 19.39 -3.57 0.05
C GLU A 39 18.57 -4.84 0.25
N ASP A 40 18.65 -5.45 1.43
CA ASP A 40 17.90 -6.66 1.80
C ASP A 40 16.56 -6.32 2.45
N ASP A 41 15.66 -7.30 2.54
CA ASP A 41 14.31 -7.13 3.08
C ASP A 41 14.28 -7.20 4.61
N SER A 42 14.39 -6.04 5.27
CA SER A 42 14.35 -5.94 6.74
C SER A 42 12.93 -6.03 7.33
N MET A 43 11.88 -5.85 6.51
CA MET A 43 10.49 -5.86 6.97
C MET A 43 9.88 -7.26 7.02
N TRP A 44 10.44 -8.21 6.27
CA TRP A 44 9.93 -9.58 6.25
C TRP A 44 10.46 -10.40 7.42
N ASN A 45 9.55 -11.06 8.13
CA ASN A 45 9.87 -11.95 9.25
C ASN A 45 9.42 -13.39 8.93
N PRO A 46 10.31 -14.40 8.97
CA PRO A 46 9.94 -15.80 8.68
C PRO A 46 8.98 -16.42 9.71
N ASP A 47 9.01 -15.93 10.95
CA ASP A 47 8.32 -16.55 12.08
C ASP A 47 7.02 -15.83 12.46
N VAL A 48 6.89 -14.55 12.08
CA VAL A 48 5.77 -13.69 12.47
C VAL A 48 5.02 -13.20 11.25
N ARG A 49 3.72 -13.52 11.19
CA ARG A 49 2.81 -12.95 10.20
C ARG A 49 2.40 -11.57 10.68
N GLU A 50 2.49 -10.56 9.81
CA GLU A 50 2.05 -9.20 10.13
C GLU A 50 0.59 -9.22 10.62
N PRO A 51 0.31 -8.77 11.86
CA PRO A 51 -1.04 -8.69 12.41
C PRO A 51 -1.84 -7.56 11.73
N GLU A 52 -3.17 -7.64 11.80
CA GLU A 52 -4.05 -6.71 11.09
C GLU A 52 -3.94 -5.28 11.62
N GLU A 53 -3.63 -5.15 12.91
CA GLU A 53 -3.34 -3.88 13.58
C GLU A 53 -2.10 -3.20 13.00
N GLU A 54 -1.04 -3.97 12.70
CA GLU A 54 0.18 -3.46 12.06
C GLU A 54 -0.07 -3.06 10.61
N ILE A 55 -0.87 -3.83 9.85
CA ILE A 55 -1.30 -3.43 8.50
C ILE A 55 -2.02 -2.09 8.56
N SER A 56 -2.97 -1.94 9.48
CA SER A 56 -3.77 -0.72 9.65
C SER A 56 -2.91 0.49 10.05
N ALA A 57 -1.93 0.28 10.94
CA ALA A 57 -0.94 1.28 11.30
C ALA A 57 -0.06 1.67 10.10
N ARG A 58 0.41 0.69 9.32
CA ARG A 58 1.21 0.91 8.11
C ARG A 58 0.43 1.64 7.03
N MET A 59 -0.85 1.33 6.82
CA MET A 59 -1.70 2.07 5.89
C MET A 59 -1.96 3.50 6.35
N SER A 60 -2.06 3.74 7.66
CA SER A 60 -2.13 5.09 8.22
C SER A 60 -0.85 5.90 7.97
N GLN A 61 0.32 5.26 8.08
CA GLN A 61 1.59 5.88 7.72
C GLN A 61 1.71 6.13 6.21
N PHE A 62 1.30 5.17 5.40
CA PHE A 62 1.23 5.30 3.95
C PHE A 62 0.39 6.49 3.54
N MET A 63 -0.80 6.65 4.11
CA MET A 63 -1.66 7.80 3.80
C MET A 63 -1.04 9.12 4.23
N LYS A 64 -0.42 9.20 5.43
CA LYS A 64 0.31 10.40 5.86
C LYS A 64 1.42 10.77 4.89
N TRP A 65 2.19 9.78 4.43
CA TRP A 65 3.23 10.00 3.43
C TRP A 65 2.62 10.44 2.08
N LEU A 66 1.56 9.79 1.63
CA LEU A 66 0.85 10.12 0.39
C LEU A 66 0.37 11.57 0.39
N TRP A 67 -0.06 12.10 1.54
CA TRP A 67 -0.46 13.51 1.68
C TRP A 67 0.67 14.53 1.55
N THR A 68 1.92 14.10 1.61
CA THR A 68 3.08 14.99 1.40
C THR A 68 3.49 15.11 -0.06
N ARG A 69 2.87 14.30 -0.93
CA ARG A 69 3.18 14.23 -2.35
C ARG A 69 2.66 15.45 -3.10
N PRO A 70 3.48 16.10 -3.96
CA PRO A 70 3.04 17.23 -4.77
C PRO A 70 2.14 16.82 -5.95
N GLU A 71 2.10 15.53 -6.30
CA GLU A 71 1.32 15.01 -7.43
C GLU A 71 -0.20 15.15 -7.20
N GLN A 72 -0.93 15.61 -8.22
CA GLN A 72 -2.39 15.76 -8.18
C GLN A 72 -3.15 14.46 -8.50
N GLU A 73 -2.57 13.64 -9.38
CA GLU A 73 -3.13 12.35 -9.79
C GLU A 73 -2.13 11.26 -9.44
N ILE A 74 -2.53 10.33 -8.59
CA ILE A 74 -1.66 9.25 -8.10
C ILE A 74 -2.32 7.91 -8.36
N ALA A 75 -1.60 7.02 -9.05
CA ALA A 75 -1.97 5.62 -9.18
C ALA A 75 -1.23 4.80 -8.12
N ILE A 76 -1.98 4.05 -7.32
CA ILE A 76 -1.44 3.11 -6.33
C ILE A 76 -1.60 1.70 -6.89
N VAL A 77 -0.49 1.00 -7.12
CA VAL A 77 -0.48 -0.40 -7.56
C VAL A 77 -0.03 -1.26 -6.38
N SER A 78 -0.91 -2.13 -5.91
CA SER A 78 -0.66 -2.98 -4.74
C SER A 78 -1.58 -4.21 -4.77
N HIS A 79 -1.59 -4.97 -3.67
CA HIS A 79 -2.39 -6.17 -3.48
C HIS A 79 -3.79 -5.82 -2.98
N GLY A 80 -4.77 -6.64 -3.36
CA GLY A 80 -6.17 -6.29 -3.13
C GLY A 80 -6.58 -6.12 -1.66
N ILE A 81 -5.89 -6.80 -0.73
CA ILE A 81 -6.11 -6.61 0.71
C ILE A 81 -5.55 -5.26 1.20
N ILE A 82 -4.40 -4.84 0.67
CA ILE A 82 -3.74 -3.58 1.03
C ILE A 82 -4.54 -2.40 0.48
N LEU A 83 -4.96 -2.46 -0.78
CA LEU A 83 -5.83 -1.45 -1.38
C LEU A 83 -7.14 -1.30 -0.59
N GLN A 84 -7.71 -2.42 -0.13
CA GLN A 84 -8.87 -2.42 0.76
C GLN A 84 -8.57 -1.71 2.10
N HIS A 85 -7.46 -2.01 2.77
CA HIS A 85 -7.07 -1.33 4.02
C HIS A 85 -6.78 0.17 3.84
N ILE A 86 -6.20 0.57 2.70
CA ILE A 86 -6.03 1.99 2.35
C ILE A 86 -7.39 2.71 2.34
N LEU A 87 -8.41 2.11 1.72
CA LEU A 87 -9.75 2.67 1.67
C LEU A 87 -10.43 2.70 3.05
N TYR A 88 -10.18 1.71 3.92
CA TYR A 88 -10.65 1.78 5.31
C TYR A 88 -10.02 2.95 6.10
N VAL A 89 -8.71 3.17 5.92
CA VAL A 89 -7.96 4.23 6.61
C VAL A 89 -8.33 5.62 6.10
N LEU A 90 -8.78 5.75 4.86
CA LEU A 90 -9.15 7.01 4.21
C LEU A 90 -10.32 7.77 4.86
N ARG A 91 -10.72 7.42 6.10
CA ARG A 91 -11.77 8.07 6.90
C ARG A 91 -12.98 8.41 6.04
N LEU A 92 -13.52 7.38 5.42
CA LEU A 92 -14.83 7.39 4.76
C LEU A 92 -15.99 7.58 5.75
N SER A 93 -15.76 8.24 6.90
CA SER A 93 -16.76 8.55 7.92
C SER A 93 -17.88 9.43 7.41
N HIS A 94 -17.65 10.12 6.28
CA HIS A 94 -18.66 10.93 5.60
C HIS A 94 -19.46 10.15 4.54
N LEU A 95 -19.08 8.92 4.22
CA LEU A 95 -19.85 8.07 3.33
C LEU A 95 -20.93 7.32 4.12
N GLU A 96 -22.08 7.14 3.47
CA GLU A 96 -23.12 6.26 4.00
C GLU A 96 -22.57 4.84 4.22
N PRO A 97 -23.04 4.11 5.25
CA PRO A 97 -22.53 2.77 5.57
C PRO A 97 -22.53 1.81 4.39
N HIS A 98 -23.53 1.92 3.49
CA HIS A 98 -23.64 1.14 2.27
C HIS A 98 -22.49 1.44 1.30
N ASP A 99 -22.25 2.72 0.99
CA ASP A 99 -21.23 3.14 0.04
C ASP A 99 -19.81 2.83 0.55
N ARG A 100 -19.61 3.00 1.86
CA ARG A 100 -18.37 2.56 2.52
C ARG A 100 -18.16 1.05 2.40
N SER A 101 -19.22 0.26 2.58
CA SER A 101 -19.15 -1.21 2.44
C SER A 101 -18.79 -1.62 1.02
N ALA A 102 -19.43 -1.01 0.01
CA ALA A 102 -19.14 -1.29 -1.39
C ALA A 102 -17.72 -0.87 -1.80
N LEU A 103 -17.29 0.32 -1.40
CA LEU A 103 -15.97 0.85 -1.74
C LEU A 103 -14.83 0.06 -1.07
N CYS A 104 -15.05 -0.46 0.14
CA CYS A 104 -14.04 -1.24 0.87
C CYS A 104 -14.14 -2.75 0.62
N GLN A 105 -14.80 -3.22 -0.43
CA GLN A 105 -14.72 -4.63 -0.81
C GLN A 105 -13.30 -4.99 -1.26
N ARG A 106 -12.90 -6.25 -1.09
CA ARG A 106 -11.61 -6.73 -1.60
C ARG A 106 -11.54 -6.51 -3.12
N PHE A 107 -10.39 -6.02 -3.60
CA PHE A 107 -10.16 -5.85 -5.03
C PHE A 107 -9.97 -7.20 -5.73
N GLY A 108 -10.58 -7.35 -6.90
CA GLY A 108 -10.35 -8.42 -7.85
C GLY A 108 -9.01 -8.27 -8.60
N ASN A 109 -8.66 -9.27 -9.40
CA ASN A 109 -7.43 -9.23 -10.19
C ASN A 109 -7.47 -8.09 -11.21
N CYS A 110 -6.44 -7.23 -11.20
CA CYS A 110 -6.34 -6.05 -12.05
C CYS A 110 -7.53 -5.08 -11.94
N GLU A 111 -8.30 -5.13 -10.84
CA GLU A 111 -9.38 -4.20 -10.60
C GLU A 111 -8.83 -2.79 -10.34
N LEU A 112 -9.43 -1.79 -10.97
CA LEU A 112 -9.13 -0.38 -10.77
C LEU A 112 -10.33 0.30 -10.10
N ARG A 113 -10.06 1.06 -9.04
CA ARG A 113 -11.03 1.99 -8.44
C ARG A 113 -10.43 3.37 -8.42
N SER A 114 -11.21 4.35 -8.89
CA SER A 114 -10.84 5.76 -8.87
C SER A 114 -11.54 6.44 -7.70
N VAL A 115 -10.79 7.18 -6.89
CA VAL A 115 -11.30 7.96 -5.76
C VAL A 115 -10.85 9.40 -5.93
N VAL A 116 -11.78 10.34 -5.81
CA VAL A 116 -11.49 11.77 -5.80
C VAL A 116 -11.59 12.27 -4.37
N ILE A 117 -10.51 12.87 -3.87
CA ILE A 117 -10.45 13.39 -2.52
C ILE A 117 -10.47 14.91 -2.60
N VAL A 118 -11.47 15.51 -1.97
CA VAL A 118 -11.72 16.95 -2.01
C VAL A 118 -11.59 17.49 -0.60
N ASP A 119 -10.75 18.51 -0.43
CA ASP A 119 -10.65 19.26 0.81
C ASP A 119 -11.91 20.14 0.97
N LYS A 120 -12.71 19.86 2.00
CA LYS A 120 -13.84 20.71 2.37
C LYS A 120 -13.32 21.82 3.26
N ARG A 121 -12.99 22.95 2.63
CA ARG A 121 -12.73 24.21 3.34
C ARG A 121 -13.91 24.64 4.20
#